data_AF-A0A9E4MJN6-F1
#
_entry.id   AF-A0A9E4MJN6-F1
#
_cell.length_a   1.000
_cell.length_b   1.000
_cell.length_c   1.000
_cell.angle_alpha   90.00
_cell.angle_beta   90.00
_cell.angle_gamma   90.00
#
_symmetry.space_group_name_H-M   'P 1'
#
loop_
_entity.id
_entity.type
_entity.pdbx_description
1 polymer ?
#
loop_
_entity_poly.entity_id
_entity_poly.type
_entity_poly.pdbx_seq_one_letter_code
_entity_poly.pdbx_strand_id
1 'polypeptide(L)'
;MTRIHDLSFLTRTRVSSTFYEDLEHKVRALVSPQNMIRDFVIPGMPHAENYKIDFKLESRDPETPLFLFGIPNNEKAKLTALIIEHWLRANVSFDSLLVFADQTKVSRQDVARLSNVGGEMVSSLDAVDDLKRKLLKRVAQHA
;
A
#
# COMPACT_ATOMS: atom_id res chain seq x y z
N MET A 1 15.37 -19.28 29.27
CA MET A 1 14.77 -19.82 28.03
C MET A 1 14.45 -18.65 27.11
N THR A 2 15.34 -18.33 26.17
CA THR A 2 15.24 -17.13 25.29
C THR A 2 15.95 -17.44 23.97
N ARG A 3 15.39 -18.32 23.12
CA ARG A 3 16.04 -18.69 21.84
C ARG A 3 15.10 -18.86 20.65
N ILE A 4 13.79 -19.03 20.85
CA ILE A 4 12.85 -19.35 19.76
C ILE A 4 12.13 -18.09 19.21
N HIS A 5 11.98 -17.03 20.00
CA HIS A 5 11.32 -15.81 19.55
C HIS A 5 12.14 -15.05 18.48
N ASP A 6 13.45 -14.86 18.69
CA ASP A 6 14.29 -14.06 17.79
C ASP A 6 14.29 -14.53 16.34
N LEU A 7 14.34 -15.84 16.09
CA LEU A 7 14.39 -16.38 14.72
C LEU A 7 13.12 -16.07 13.91
N SER A 8 11.95 -16.15 14.56
CA SER A 8 10.67 -15.86 13.90
C SER A 8 10.51 -14.37 13.62
N PHE A 9 10.91 -13.51 14.57
CA PHE A 9 10.90 -12.06 14.41
C PHE A 9 11.87 -11.61 13.32
N LEU A 10 13.12 -12.07 13.34
CA LEU A 10 14.13 -11.74 12.32
C LEU A 10 13.69 -12.18 10.92
N THR A 11 13.10 -13.37 10.79
CA THR A 11 12.58 -13.87 9.50
C THR A 11 11.42 -13.00 9.00
N ARG A 12 10.47 -12.64 9.88
CA ARG A 12 9.32 -11.79 9.51
C ARG A 12 9.76 -10.39 9.11
N THR A 13 10.72 -9.79 9.82
CA THR A 13 11.28 -8.48 9.48
C THR A 13 11.97 -8.53 8.12
N ARG A 14 12.79 -9.55 7.86
CA ARG A 14 13.48 -9.70 6.58
C ARG A 14 12.51 -9.84 5.40
N VAL A 15 11.46 -10.66 5.53
CA VAL A 15 10.43 -10.84 4.50
C VAL A 15 9.65 -9.55 4.25
N SER A 16 9.36 -8.77 5.29
CA SER A 16 8.69 -7.48 5.14
C SER A 16 9.58 -6.44 4.45
N SER A 17 10.87 -6.39 4.79
CA SER A 17 11.83 -5.48 4.15
C SER A 17 11.98 -5.79 2.67
N THR A 18 12.18 -7.06 2.30
CA THR A 18 12.28 -7.48 0.90
C THR A 18 11.00 -7.19 0.12
N PHE A 19 9.82 -7.38 0.73
CA PHE A 19 8.55 -7.06 0.08
C PHE A 19 8.44 -5.58 -0.31
N TYR A 20 8.78 -4.65 0.59
CA TYR A 20 8.70 -3.22 0.27
C TYR A 20 9.78 -2.80 -0.73
N GLU A 21 10.97 -3.39 -0.67
CA GLU A 21 12.02 -3.16 -1.67
C GLU A 21 11.58 -3.63 -3.07
N ASP A 22 11.02 -4.83 -3.18
CA ASP A 22 10.52 -5.38 -4.45
C ASP A 22 9.33 -4.57 -4.99
N LEU A 23 8.42 -4.16 -4.11
CA LEU A 23 7.29 -3.32 -4.47
C LEU A 23 7.75 -1.96 -4.98
N GLU A 24 8.67 -1.30 -4.27
CA GLU A 24 9.25 -0.03 -4.68
C GLU A 24 9.94 -0.17 -6.04
N HIS A 25 10.73 -1.22 -6.24
CA HIS A 25 11.42 -1.48 -7.50
C HIS A 25 10.42 -1.59 -8.67
N LYS A 26 9.33 -2.36 -8.49
CA LYS A 26 8.28 -2.52 -9.50
C LYS A 26 7.53 -1.22 -9.79
N VAL A 27 7.25 -0.41 -8.77
CA VAL A 27 6.56 0.89 -8.95
C VAL A 27 7.48 1.88 -9.66
N ARG A 28 8.75 1.98 -9.28
CA ARG A 28 9.74 2.86 -9.93
C ARG A 28 10.02 2.50 -11.38
N ALA A 29 9.88 1.23 -11.75
CA ALA A 29 9.99 0.80 -13.14
C ALA A 29 8.82 1.32 -14.01
N LEU A 30 7.72 1.78 -13.40
CA LEU A 30 6.49 2.21 -14.07
C LEU A 30 6.19 3.70 -13.90
N VAL A 31 6.79 4.35 -12.90
CA VAL A 31 6.51 5.74 -12.51
C VAL A 31 7.83 6.48 -12.33
N SER A 32 7.92 7.71 -12.85
CA SER A 32 9.08 8.57 -12.66
C SER A 32 9.39 8.76 -11.17
N PRO A 33 10.67 8.72 -10.74
CA PRO A 33 11.04 8.84 -9.33
C PRO A 33 10.53 10.11 -8.63
N GLN A 34 10.33 11.19 -9.40
CA GLN A 34 9.86 12.48 -8.92
C GLN A 34 8.38 12.45 -8.52
N ASN A 35 7.61 11.51 -9.09
CA ASN A 35 6.16 11.40 -8.92
C ASN A 35 5.81 10.40 -7.81
N MET A 36 6.79 9.99 -6.99
CA MET A 36 6.61 9.04 -5.90
C MET A 36 7.22 9.55 -4.60
N ILE A 37 6.40 9.66 -3.55
CA ILE A 37 6.82 10.01 -2.20
C ILE A 37 6.56 8.83 -1.28
N ARG A 38 7.61 8.35 -0.60
CA ARG A 38 7.53 7.26 0.38
C ARG A 38 7.06 7.76 1.74
N ASP A 39 6.44 6.86 2.51
CA ASP A 39 6.06 7.11 3.91
C ASP A 39 5.27 8.41 4.08
N PHE A 40 4.41 8.70 3.09
CA PHE A 40 3.73 9.98 2.98
C PHE A 40 2.68 10.12 4.08
N VAL A 41 2.59 11.34 4.59
CA VAL A 41 1.69 11.72 5.68
C VAL A 41 0.86 12.88 5.18
N ILE A 42 -0.47 12.81 5.36
CA ILE A 42 -1.37 13.90 4.99
C ILE A 42 -1.12 15.09 5.92
N PRO A 43 -0.69 16.26 5.40
CA PRO A 43 -0.43 17.43 6.23
C PRO A 43 -1.70 17.91 6.92
N GLY A 44 -1.58 18.36 8.18
CA GLY A 44 -2.69 18.92 8.95
C GLY A 44 -3.65 17.89 9.56
N MET A 45 -3.39 16.60 9.39
CA MET A 45 -4.17 15.56 10.05
C MET A 45 -3.67 15.31 11.48
N PRO A 46 -4.57 15.14 12.47
CA PRO A 46 -4.17 14.74 13.82
C PRO A 46 -3.54 13.34 13.80
N HIS A 47 -2.41 13.17 14.49
CA HIS A 47 -1.70 11.89 14.59
C HIS A 47 -1.32 11.25 13.25
N ALA A 48 -1.03 12.09 12.25
CA ALA A 48 -0.79 11.66 10.88
C ALA A 48 0.41 10.70 10.76
N GLU A 49 1.35 10.74 11.71
CA GLU A 49 2.47 9.81 11.85
C GLU A 49 2.04 8.34 12.03
N ASN A 50 0.83 8.11 12.55
CA ASN A 50 0.26 6.78 12.74
C ASN A 50 -0.42 6.24 11.48
N TYR A 51 -0.62 7.08 10.47
CA TYR A 51 -1.37 6.78 9.25
C TYR A 51 -0.52 7.01 8.00
N LYS A 52 0.71 6.49 8.01
CA LYS A 52 1.61 6.60 6.86
C LYS A 52 1.10 5.83 5.65
N ILE A 53 1.21 6.46 4.49
CA ILE A 53 0.98 5.89 3.17
C ILE A 53 2.32 5.36 2.68
N ASP A 54 2.36 4.10 2.25
CA ASP A 54 3.63 3.49 1.82
C ASP A 54 4.20 4.25 0.62
N PHE A 55 3.36 4.56 -0.38
CA PHE A 55 3.73 5.42 -1.50
C PHE A 55 2.58 6.33 -1.92
N LYS A 56 2.80 7.65 -1.93
CA LYS A 56 1.97 8.61 -2.64
C LYS A 56 2.49 8.74 -4.06
N LEU A 57 1.60 8.57 -5.03
CA LEU A 57 1.88 8.73 -6.44
C LEU A 57 1.05 9.88 -7.02
N GLU A 58 1.61 10.61 -7.97
CA GLU A 58 0.83 11.55 -8.77
C GLU A 58 -0.13 10.79 -9.68
N SER A 59 -1.41 11.13 -9.60
CA SER A 59 -2.43 10.55 -10.46
C SER A 59 -2.69 11.45 -11.68
N ARG A 60 -3.48 10.96 -12.63
CA ARG A 60 -3.95 11.76 -13.78
C ARG A 60 -4.76 12.98 -13.37
N ASP A 61 -5.44 12.90 -12.23
CA ASP A 61 -6.18 14.00 -11.63
C ASP A 61 -5.32 14.64 -10.51
N PRO A 62 -4.83 15.88 -10.69
CA PRO A 62 -4.01 16.56 -9.68
C PRO A 62 -4.70 16.72 -8.32
N GLU A 63 -6.03 16.73 -8.26
CA GLU A 63 -6.80 16.88 -7.02
C GLU A 63 -6.96 15.55 -6.26
N THR A 64 -6.69 14.41 -6.92
CA THR A 64 -6.94 13.08 -6.40
C THR A 64 -5.67 12.23 -6.49
N PRO A 65 -4.72 12.35 -5.55
CA PRO A 65 -3.48 11.56 -5.57
C PRO A 65 -3.78 10.06 -5.45
N LEU A 66 -2.87 9.23 -5.97
CA LEU A 66 -2.96 7.78 -5.82
C LEU A 66 -2.15 7.33 -4.60
N PHE A 67 -2.83 6.75 -3.61
CA PHE A 67 -2.20 6.15 -2.43
C PHE A 67 -2.03 4.65 -2.63
N LEU A 68 -0.78 4.21 -2.69
CA LEU A 68 -0.43 2.80 -2.80
C LEU A 68 -0.09 2.25 -1.42
N PHE A 69 -0.76 1.16 -1.06
CA PHE A 69 -0.53 0.43 0.18
C PHE A 69 0.05 -0.95 -0.10
N GLY A 70 1.22 -1.23 0.47
CA GLY A 70 1.80 -2.57 0.49
C GLY A 70 1.25 -3.37 1.66
N ILE A 71 0.76 -4.59 1.40
CA ILE A 71 0.12 -5.45 2.40
C ILE A 71 0.90 -6.78 2.49
N PRO A 72 1.98 -6.82 3.29
CA PRO A 72 2.78 -8.03 3.46
C PRO A 72 2.10 -9.08 4.34
N ASN A 73 1.12 -8.69 5.17
CA ASN A 73 0.50 -9.56 6.14
C ASN A 73 -0.86 -9.02 6.64
N ASN A 74 -1.52 -9.83 7.47
CA ASN A 74 -2.84 -9.53 8.02
C ASN A 74 -2.89 -8.30 8.95
N GLU A 75 -1.79 -8.01 9.65
CA GLU A 75 -1.71 -6.84 10.54
C GLU A 75 -1.75 -5.54 9.75
N LYS A 76 -0.95 -5.46 8.67
CA LYS A 76 -0.98 -4.31 7.76
C LYS A 76 -2.33 -4.19 7.05
N ALA A 77 -2.98 -5.29 6.68
CA ALA A 77 -4.33 -5.26 6.10
C ALA A 77 -5.34 -4.54 7.00
N LYS A 78 -5.35 -4.86 8.31
CA LYS A 78 -6.22 -4.19 9.30
C LYS A 78 -5.91 -2.71 9.43
N LEU A 79 -4.62 -2.37 9.51
CA LEU A 79 -4.18 -0.99 9.62
C LEU A 79 -4.57 -0.18 8.38
N THR A 80 -4.36 -0.72 7.18
CA THR A 80 -4.76 -0.08 5.92
C THR A 80 -6.27 0.16 5.85
N ALA A 81 -7.09 -0.80 6.26
CA ALA A 81 -8.54 -0.61 6.30
C ALA A 81 -8.92 0.55 7.24
N LEU A 82 -8.34 0.59 8.44
CA LEU A 82 -8.58 1.66 9.41
C LEU A 82 -8.18 3.04 8.87
N ILE A 83 -7.00 3.12 8.23
CA ILE A 83 -6.48 4.34 7.59
C ILE A 83 -7.47 4.85 6.54
N ILE A 84 -7.86 3.99 5.60
CA ILE A 84 -8.75 4.36 4.51
C ILE A 84 -10.11 4.81 5.05
N GLU A 85 -10.70 4.06 5.98
CA GLU A 85 -11.96 4.43 6.63
C GLU A 85 -11.88 5.78 7.35
N HIS A 86 -10.76 6.08 8.01
CA HIS A 86 -10.55 7.36 8.68
C HIS A 86 -10.55 8.52 7.68
N TRP A 87 -9.90 8.35 6.53
CA TRP A 87 -9.82 9.39 5.50
C TRP A 87 -11.11 9.58 4.71
N LEU A 88 -11.83 8.50 4.44
CA LEU A 88 -13.17 8.59 3.86
C LEU A 88 -14.10 9.40 4.77
N ARG A 89 -14.07 9.15 6.09
CA ARG A 89 -14.85 9.96 7.06
C ARG A 89 -14.42 11.42 7.13
N ALA A 90 -13.14 11.70 6.86
CA ALA A 90 -12.60 13.05 6.82
C ALA A 90 -12.78 13.73 5.44
N ASN A 91 -13.47 13.10 4.49
CA ASN A 91 -13.67 13.59 3.12
C ASN A 91 -12.37 13.94 2.38
N VAL A 92 -11.31 13.16 2.61
CA VAL A 92 -10.06 13.30 1.84
C VAL A 92 -10.31 12.76 0.43
N SER A 93 -9.97 13.54 -0.60
CA SER A 93 -9.95 13.07 -1.99
C SER A 93 -8.69 12.27 -2.27
N PHE A 94 -8.84 11.00 -2.63
CA PHE A 94 -7.74 10.13 -3.06
C PHE A 94 -8.26 8.90 -3.80
N ASP A 95 -7.39 8.33 -4.64
CA ASP A 95 -7.53 6.98 -5.16
C ASP A 95 -6.64 6.02 -4.34
N SER A 96 -7.02 4.74 -4.24
CA SER A 96 -6.17 3.75 -3.57
C SER A 96 -5.89 2.50 -4.39
N LEU A 97 -4.66 1.99 -4.26
CA LEU A 97 -4.21 0.73 -4.83
C LEU A 97 -3.56 -0.12 -3.73
N LEU A 98 -4.12 -1.29 -3.49
CA LEU A 98 -3.72 -2.20 -2.42
C LEU A 98 -2.96 -3.37 -3.04
N VAL A 99 -1.68 -3.52 -2.71
CA VAL A 99 -0.81 -4.56 -3.28
C VAL A 99 -0.44 -5.55 -2.19
N PHE A 100 -0.96 -6.76 -2.29
CA PHE A 100 -0.66 -7.84 -1.34
C PHE A 100 0.67 -8.49 -1.69
N ALA A 101 1.45 -8.88 -0.68
CA ALA A 101 2.54 -9.84 -0.89
C ALA A 101 1.96 -11.19 -1.35
N ASP A 102 0.92 -11.64 -0.65
CA ASP A 102 0.13 -12.82 -0.97
C ASP A 102 -1.23 -12.71 -0.25
N GLN A 103 -2.28 -12.43 -1.00
CA GLN A 103 -3.62 -12.25 -0.46
C GLN A 103 -4.18 -13.52 0.21
N THR A 104 -3.69 -14.72 -0.18
CA THR A 104 -4.16 -15.99 0.42
C THR A 104 -3.73 -16.13 1.88
N LYS A 105 -2.69 -15.39 2.29
CA LYS A 105 -2.19 -15.34 3.69
C LYS A 105 -2.89 -14.29 4.55
N VAL A 106 -3.81 -13.52 3.98
CA VAL A 106 -4.64 -12.55 4.69
C VAL A 106 -6.00 -13.18 4.98
N SER A 107 -6.57 -12.85 6.14
CA SER A 107 -7.87 -13.40 6.53
C SER A 107 -8.97 -12.95 5.56
N ARG A 108 -9.94 -13.84 5.28
CA ARG A 108 -11.08 -13.50 4.41
C ARG A 108 -11.86 -12.29 4.92
N GLN A 109 -11.96 -12.13 6.23
CA GLN A 109 -12.62 -11.00 6.87
C GLN A 109 -11.89 -9.69 6.56
N ASP A 110 -10.56 -9.68 6.69
CA ASP A 110 -9.75 -8.49 6.45
C ASP A 110 -9.70 -8.13 4.95
N VAL A 111 -9.66 -9.13 4.06
CA VAL A 111 -9.80 -8.90 2.60
C VAL A 111 -11.18 -8.32 2.27
N ALA A 112 -12.25 -8.86 2.84
CA ALA A 112 -13.61 -8.34 2.62
C ALA A 112 -13.75 -6.89 3.12
N ARG A 113 -13.15 -6.57 4.29
CA ARG A 113 -13.13 -5.20 4.81
C ARG A 113 -12.40 -4.26 3.87
N LEU A 114 -11.20 -4.64 3.40
CA LEU A 114 -10.45 -3.85 2.42
C LEU A 114 -11.21 -3.66 1.11
N SER A 115 -11.95 -4.67 0.65
CA SER A 115 -12.80 -4.54 -0.52
C SER A 115 -13.97 -3.56 -0.34
N ASN A 116 -14.45 -3.37 0.89
CA ASN A 116 -15.56 -2.47 1.18
C ASN A 116 -15.14 -1.00 1.29
N VAL A 117 -13.88 -0.77 1.70
CA VAL A 117 -13.39 0.58 2.03
C VAL A 117 -12.36 1.08 1.03
N GLY A 118 -11.58 0.17 0.44
CA GLY A 118 -10.46 0.47 -0.43
C GLY A 118 -10.81 0.46 -1.91
N GLY A 119 -9.84 0.88 -2.71
CA GLY A 119 -9.89 0.86 -4.16
C GLY A 119 -9.42 -0.48 -4.75
N GLU A 120 -8.63 -0.40 -5.81
CA GLU A 120 -8.20 -1.60 -6.52
C GLU A 120 -7.27 -2.46 -5.69
N MET A 121 -7.38 -3.78 -5.84
CA MET A 121 -6.54 -4.74 -5.14
C MET A 121 -5.73 -5.59 -6.13
N VAL A 122 -4.44 -5.76 -5.88
CA VAL A 122 -3.55 -6.70 -6.59
C VAL A 122 -3.21 -7.83 -5.64
N SER A 123 -3.63 -9.06 -5.96
CA SER A 123 -3.62 -10.19 -5.02
C SER A 123 -2.23 -10.73 -4.66
N SER A 124 -1.20 -10.43 -5.44
CA SER A 124 0.20 -10.80 -5.16
C SER A 124 1.15 -9.87 -5.94
N LEU A 125 2.36 -9.69 -5.44
CA LEU A 125 3.43 -9.00 -6.15
C LEU A 125 3.91 -9.73 -7.42
N ASP A 126 3.56 -11.01 -7.54
CA ASP A 126 3.79 -11.84 -8.72
C ASP A 126 2.82 -11.53 -9.86
N ALA A 127 1.67 -10.90 -9.56
CA ALA A 127 0.70 -10.46 -10.55
C ALA A 127 1.14 -9.16 -11.24
N VAL A 128 2.33 -9.17 -11.84
CA VAL A 128 3.01 -7.98 -12.39
C VAL A 128 2.17 -7.27 -13.45
N ASP A 129 1.53 -8.02 -14.35
CA ASP A 129 0.68 -7.43 -15.39
C ASP A 129 -0.56 -6.76 -14.80
N ASP A 130 -1.13 -7.31 -13.74
CA ASP A 130 -2.28 -6.73 -13.05
C ASP A 130 -1.88 -5.43 -12.33
N LEU A 131 -0.74 -5.45 -11.62
CA LEU A 131 -0.15 -4.26 -10.99
C LEU A 131 0.09 -3.17 -12.05
N LYS A 132 0.79 -3.50 -13.13
CA LYS A 132 1.11 -2.59 -14.22
C LYS A 132 -0.15 -1.97 -14.82
N ARG A 133 -1.13 -2.80 -15.17
CA ARG A 133 -2.40 -2.35 -15.75
C ARG A 133 -3.18 -1.41 -14.82
N LYS A 134 -3.29 -1.75 -13.54
CA LYS A 134 -4.03 -0.93 -12.55
C LYS A 134 -3.31 0.38 -12.23
N LEU A 135 -1.99 0.34 -12.16
CA LEU A 135 -1.15 1.51 -11.88
C LEU A 135 -1.16 2.50 -13.06
N LEU A 136 -0.85 2.04 -14.28
CA LEU A 136 -0.77 2.89 -15.48
C LEU A 136 -2.11 3.56 -15.86
N LYS A 137 -3.23 2.97 -15.45
CA LYS A 137 -4.54 3.59 -15.60
C LYS A 137 -4.73 4.83 -14.73
N ARG A 138 -4.01 4.91 -13.61
CA ARG A 138 -4.22 5.94 -12.57
C ARG A 138 -3.11 6.96 -12.48
N VAL A 139 -1.86 6.59 -12.75
CA VAL A 139 -0.74 7.54 -12.70
C VAL A 139 -0.75 8.51 -13.88
N ALA A 140 -0.29 9.75 -13.63
CA ALA A 140 -0.06 10.72 -14.69
C ALA A 140 0.99 10.17 -15.67
N GLN A 141 0.66 10.13 -16.96
CA GLN A 141 1.63 9.80 -18.00
C GLN A 141 2.33 11.09 -18.41
N HIS A 142 3.46 11.38 -17.77
CA HIS A 142 4.41 12.32 -18.35
C HIS A 142 5.39 11.52 -19.22
N ALA A 143 5.18 11.64 -20.53
CA ALA A 143 6.13 11.19 -21.54
C ALA A 143 7.40 12.05 -21.51
#